data_AF-A0A0P9TKC2-F1
#
_entry.id   AF-A0A0P9TKC2-F1
#
_cell.length_a   1.000
_cell.length_b   1.000
_cell.length_c   1.000
_cell.angle_alpha   90.00
_cell.angle_beta   90.00
_cell.angle_gamma   90.00
#
_symmetry.space_group_name_H-M   'P 1'
#
loop_
_entity.id
_entity.type
_entity.pdbx_description
1 polymer ?
#
loop_
_entity_poly.entity_id
_entity_poly.type
_entity_poly.pdbx_seq_one_letter_code
_entity_poly.pdbx_strand_id
1 'polypeptide(L)'
;MILQGWSRADEAANWAHLGSGGCHILLKTGAVHVIAALEQDLVAEVNRMTDGKGARMAFDQVGGPEVVNILRALPYLDIFFQYGALETADLSSPVMEILSKESDHSWLQAL
;
A
#
# COMPACT_ATOMS: atom_id res chain seq x y z
N MET A 1 -1.10 -6.25 -6.28
CA MET A 1 -0.48 -5.93 -4.98
C MET A 1 -1.22 -6.70 -3.89
N ILE A 2 -0.50 -7.45 -3.06
CA ILE A 2 -1.12 -8.22 -1.98
C ILE A 2 -0.50 -7.65 -0.69
N LEU A 3 -1.20 -6.77 0.03
CA LEU A 3 -0.73 -6.25 1.31
C LEU A 3 -1.02 -7.32 2.37
N GLN A 4 -0.01 -8.11 2.75
CA GLN A 4 -0.14 -9.13 3.80
C GLN A 4 0.68 -8.75 5.02
N GLY A 5 -0.01 -8.32 6.08
CA GLY A 5 0.58 -8.10 7.39
C GLY A 5 0.62 -9.40 8.21
N TRP A 6 1.79 -9.74 8.75
CA TRP A 6 1.94 -10.82 9.74
C TRP A 6 1.10 -10.54 10.98
N SER A 7 0.34 -11.53 11.46
CA SER A 7 -0.59 -11.36 12.59
C SER A 7 0.10 -11.49 13.95
N ARG A 8 -0.41 -10.68 14.91
CA ARG A 8 -0.12 -10.53 16.35
C ARG A 8 1.01 -9.50 16.62
N ALA A 9 0.75 -8.30 17.14
CA ALA A 9 -0.22 -7.94 18.17
C ALA A 9 -1.11 -6.74 17.76
N ASP A 10 -2.41 -7.00 17.85
CA ASP A 10 -3.49 -6.11 18.28
C ASP A 10 -4.28 -5.26 17.28
N GLU A 11 -3.77 -4.79 16.14
CA GLU A 11 -4.64 -4.17 15.10
C GLU A 11 -3.83 -3.87 13.83
N ALA A 12 -3.90 -4.73 12.81
CA ALA A 12 -3.32 -4.43 11.50
C ALA A 12 -4.13 -5.11 10.38
N ALA A 13 -4.75 -4.28 9.55
CA ALA A 13 -5.66 -4.69 8.49
C ALA A 13 -4.91 -5.31 7.28
N ASN A 14 -5.47 -6.39 6.75
CA ASN A 14 -4.96 -7.16 5.61
C ASN A 14 -5.66 -6.70 4.32
N TRP A 15 -4.94 -6.18 3.32
CA TRP A 15 -5.53 -5.52 2.14
C TRP A 15 -5.02 -6.14 0.83
N ALA A 16 -5.92 -6.54 -0.08
CA ALA A 16 -5.52 -7.15 -1.35
C ALA A 16 -5.98 -6.32 -2.56
N HIS A 17 -5.17 -6.33 -3.63
CA HIS A 17 -5.42 -5.68 -4.92
C HIS A 17 -5.23 -6.66 -6.08
N LEU A 18 -6.31 -6.91 -6.83
CA LEU A 18 -6.34 -7.55 -8.15
C LEU A 18 -7.57 -7.06 -8.95
N GLY A 19 -7.59 -7.28 -10.27
CA GLY A 19 -8.70 -6.94 -11.16
C GLY A 19 -10.04 -7.63 -10.82
N SER A 20 -11.12 -7.10 -11.41
CA SER A 20 -12.54 -7.24 -11.03
C SER A 20 -13.06 -8.65 -10.69
N GLY A 21 -12.50 -9.72 -11.26
CA GLY A 21 -12.94 -11.09 -10.99
C GLY A 21 -12.48 -11.67 -9.64
N GLY A 22 -11.46 -11.10 -9.00
CA GLY A 22 -10.80 -11.66 -7.81
C GLY A 22 -11.36 -11.20 -6.45
N CYS A 23 -12.19 -10.16 -6.40
CA CYS A 23 -12.57 -9.54 -5.13
C CYS A 23 -13.32 -10.49 -4.18
N HIS A 24 -14.23 -11.30 -4.71
CA HIS A 24 -15.07 -12.17 -3.87
C HIS A 24 -14.29 -13.35 -3.27
N ILE A 25 -13.29 -13.88 -3.99
CA ILE A 25 -12.44 -14.95 -3.44
C ILE A 25 -11.52 -14.41 -2.35
N LEU A 26 -10.97 -13.21 -2.52
CA LEU A 26 -10.06 -12.59 -1.55
C LEU A 26 -10.73 -12.33 -0.20
N LEU A 27 -11.96 -11.81 -0.21
CA LEU A 27 -12.75 -11.64 1.01
C LEU A 27 -13.03 -13.00 1.69
N LYS A 28 -13.39 -14.02 0.91
CA LYS A 28 -13.61 -15.39 1.41
C LYS A 28 -12.34 -16.03 1.98
N THR A 29 -11.17 -15.65 1.49
CA THR A 29 -9.87 -16.19 1.95
C THR A 29 -9.24 -15.35 3.07
N GLY A 30 -9.94 -14.36 3.62
CA GLY A 30 -9.50 -13.64 4.82
C GLY A 30 -8.89 -12.25 4.59
N ALA A 31 -9.05 -11.66 3.40
CA ALA A 31 -8.81 -10.22 3.24
C ALA A 31 -9.90 -9.44 4.01
N VAL A 32 -9.48 -8.43 4.78
CA VAL A 32 -10.42 -7.56 5.52
C VAL A 32 -11.00 -6.51 4.59
N HIS A 33 -10.17 -5.98 3.69
CA HIS A 33 -10.58 -5.08 2.63
C HIS A 33 -9.95 -5.48 1.29
N VAL A 34 -10.65 -5.18 0.21
CA VAL A 34 -10.18 -5.37 -1.15
C VAL A 34 -10.40 -4.09 -1.93
N ILE A 35 -9.38 -3.66 -2.66
CA ILE A 35 -9.43 -2.48 -3.53
C ILE A 35 -9.17 -2.97 -4.95
N ALA A 36 -10.14 -2.77 -5.84
CA ALA A 36 -9.98 -3.03 -7.27
C ALA A 36 -9.38 -1.79 -7.93
N ALA A 37 -8.05 -1.62 -7.96
CA ALA A 37 -7.47 -0.33 -8.40
C ALA A 37 -7.51 -0.06 -9.92
N LEU A 38 -8.10 -0.95 -10.71
CA LEU A 38 -8.54 -0.61 -12.07
C LEU A 38 -9.85 0.21 -12.09
N GLU A 39 -10.60 0.16 -10.98
CA GLU A 39 -11.91 0.79 -10.84
C GLU A 39 -11.94 1.85 -9.72
N GLN A 40 -11.03 1.71 -8.74
CA GLN A 40 -10.97 2.53 -7.53
C GLN A 40 -9.63 3.23 -7.40
N ASP A 41 -9.63 4.43 -6.82
CA ASP A 41 -8.39 5.12 -6.45
C ASP A 41 -7.76 4.44 -5.23
N LEU A 42 -6.60 3.82 -5.45
CA LEU A 42 -5.85 3.11 -4.42
C LEU A 42 -5.51 4.01 -3.23
N VAL A 43 -5.00 5.22 -3.48
CA VAL A 43 -4.50 6.12 -2.43
C VAL A 43 -5.67 6.63 -1.60
N ALA A 44 -6.76 7.03 -2.27
CA ALA A 44 -7.97 7.49 -1.59
C ALA A 44 -8.58 6.39 -0.70
N GLU A 45 -8.66 5.16 -1.19
CA GLU A 45 -9.21 4.05 -0.42
C GLU A 45 -8.32 3.65 0.76
N VAL A 46 -7.00 3.60 0.56
CA VAL A 46 -6.05 3.36 1.65
C VAL A 46 -6.22 4.41 2.75
N ASN A 47 -6.27 5.69 2.37
CA ASN A 47 -6.45 6.78 3.33
C ASN A 47 -7.79 6.68 4.07
N ARG A 48 -8.89 6.38 3.36
CA ARG A 48 -10.20 6.19 3.98
C ARG A 48 -10.22 5.03 4.97
N MET A 49 -9.52 3.94 4.67
CA MET A 49 -9.46 2.75 5.52
C MET A 49 -8.49 2.88 6.71
N THR A 50 -7.56 3.85 6.69
CA THR A 50 -6.56 4.06 7.76
C THR A 50 -6.69 5.38 8.49
N ASP A 51 -7.80 6.11 8.31
CA ASP A 51 -7.96 7.47 8.83
C ASP A 51 -6.77 8.37 8.45
N GLY A 52 -6.29 8.23 7.22
CA GLY A 52 -5.17 8.99 6.66
C GLY A 52 -3.77 8.53 7.09
N LYS A 53 -3.63 7.45 7.86
CA LYS A 53 -2.30 6.96 8.30
C LYS A 53 -1.51 6.27 7.19
N GLY A 54 -2.17 5.76 6.15
CA GLY A 54 -1.53 5.01 5.07
C GLY A 54 -1.23 3.55 5.44
N ALA A 55 -0.80 2.77 4.44
CA ALA A 55 -0.41 1.38 4.62
C ALA A 55 1.00 1.28 5.24
N ARG A 56 1.18 0.39 6.22
CA ARG A 56 2.48 0.20 6.89
C ARG A 56 3.51 -0.59 6.09
N MET A 57 3.03 -1.39 5.15
CA MET A 57 3.85 -2.23 4.29
C MET A 57 3.12 -2.54 3.00
N ALA A 58 3.84 -2.55 1.88
CA ALA A 58 3.33 -3.01 0.60
C ALA A 58 4.22 -4.08 -0.03
N PHE A 59 3.58 -5.14 -0.54
CA PHE A 59 4.25 -6.19 -1.31
C PHE A 59 3.80 -6.13 -2.76
N ASP A 60 4.77 -6.01 -3.65
CA ASP A 60 4.51 -5.95 -5.06
C ASP A 60 5.26 -7.02 -5.86
N GLN A 61 4.48 -7.70 -6.71
CA GLN A 61 4.96 -8.70 -7.67
C GLN A 61 4.90 -8.17 -9.11
N VAL A 62 4.28 -6.99 -9.32
CA VAL A 62 3.97 -6.46 -10.64
C VAL A 62 5.10 -5.56 -11.13
N GLY A 63 5.46 -4.52 -10.39
CA GLY A 63 6.41 -3.50 -10.83
C GLY A 63 5.75 -2.47 -11.75
N GLY A 64 6.55 -1.88 -12.64
CA GLY A 64 6.07 -0.94 -13.65
C GLY A 64 5.69 0.45 -13.12
N PRO A 65 5.07 1.29 -13.97
CA PRO A 65 4.74 2.68 -13.64
C PRO A 65 3.75 2.86 -12.48
N GLU A 66 2.90 1.86 -12.23
CA GLU A 66 1.87 1.91 -11.18
C GLU A 66 2.43 1.85 -9.75
N VAL A 67 3.70 1.51 -9.58
CA VAL A 67 4.37 1.50 -8.27
C VAL A 67 4.27 2.86 -7.56
N VAL A 68 4.22 3.97 -8.30
CA VAL A 68 4.07 5.29 -7.68
C VAL A 68 2.80 5.41 -6.83
N ASN A 69 1.69 4.78 -7.23
CA ASN A 69 0.44 4.80 -6.48
C ASN A 69 0.54 3.96 -5.19
N ILE A 70 1.30 2.86 -5.25
CA ILE A 70 1.64 2.06 -4.07
C ILE A 70 2.48 2.87 -3.09
N LEU A 71 3.53 3.54 -3.56
CA LEU A 71 4.42 4.34 -2.72
C LEU A 71 3.71 5.58 -2.14
N ARG A 72 2.75 6.16 -2.86
CA ARG A 72 1.89 7.23 -2.36
C ARG A 72 1.03 6.79 -1.18
N ALA A 73 0.56 5.55 -1.19
CA ALA A 73 -0.24 4.95 -0.14
C ALA A 73 0.56 4.58 1.12
N LEU A 74 1.90 4.61 1.07
CA LEU A 74 2.78 4.42 2.23
C LEU A 74 3.09 5.79 2.89
N PRO A 75 3.10 5.89 4.22
CA PRO A 75 3.61 7.07 4.92
C PRO A 75 5.15 7.03 5.00
N TYR A 76 5.73 8.05 5.64
CA TYR A 76 7.18 8.16 5.85
C TYR A 76 7.75 6.96 6.62
N LEU A 77 8.90 6.44 6.16
CA LEU A 77 9.65 5.30 6.74
C LEU A 77 8.97 3.92 6.73
N ASP A 78 7.88 3.74 5.99
CA ASP A 78 7.25 2.42 5.84
C ASP A 78 7.83 1.60 4.68
N ILE A 79 7.44 0.31 4.62
CA ILE A 79 8.18 -0.69 3.84
C ILE A 79 7.49 -0.97 2.50
N PHE A 80 8.22 -0.78 1.40
CA PHE A 80 7.88 -1.33 0.09
C PHE A 80 8.77 -2.53 -0.24
N PHE A 81 8.16 -3.67 -0.55
CA PHE A 81 8.85 -4.90 -0.89
C PHE A 81 8.46 -5.39 -2.28
N GLN A 82 9.29 -5.05 -3.27
CA GLN A 82 9.23 -5.62 -4.62
C GLN A 82 9.88 -7.00 -4.64
N TYR A 83 9.14 -8.04 -5.01
CA TYR A 83 9.65 -9.41 -5.07
C TYR A 83 9.41 -10.12 -6.41
N GLY A 84 8.75 -9.45 -7.34
CA GLY A 84 8.51 -9.94 -8.70
C GLY A 84 8.60 -8.83 -9.73
N ALA A 85 8.36 -9.14 -11.00
CA ALA A 85 8.30 -8.18 -12.11
C ALA A 85 7.38 -8.74 -13.20
N LEU A 86 6.09 -8.93 -12.88
CA LEU A 86 5.09 -9.39 -13.86
C LEU A 86 4.89 -8.37 -15.00
N GLU A 87 5.09 -7.09 -14.69
CA GLU A 87 5.28 -6.06 -15.68
C GLU A 87 6.77 -5.76 -15.82
N THR A 88 7.25 -5.76 -17.08
CA THR A 88 8.67 -5.56 -17.39
C THR A 88 9.03 -4.12 -17.74
N ALA A 89 8.05 -3.22 -17.75
CA ALA A 89 8.28 -1.80 -17.93
C ALA A 89 9.04 -1.23 -16.72
N ASP A 90 9.71 -0.10 -16.92
CA ASP A 90 10.48 0.53 -15.86
C ASP A 90 9.57 0.91 -14.67
N LEU A 91 10.06 0.60 -13.47
CA LEU A 91 9.52 1.14 -12.24
C LEU A 91 9.85 2.62 -12.19
N SER A 92 8.83 3.45 -12.39
CA SER A 92 8.97 4.91 -12.42
C SER A 92 8.39 5.51 -11.15
N SER A 93 9.20 6.29 -10.44
CA SER A 93 8.70 7.10 -9.34
C SER A 93 9.47 8.41 -9.22
N PRO A 94 8.79 9.56 -9.05
CA PRO A 94 9.45 10.82 -8.73
C PRO A 94 10.07 10.72 -7.33
N VAL A 95 11.39 10.51 -7.27
CA VAL A 95 12.14 10.29 -6.02
C VAL A 95 11.87 11.36 -4.98
N MET A 96 11.81 12.63 -5.39
CA MET A 96 11.56 13.73 -4.47
C MET A 96 10.19 13.68 -3.82
N GLU A 97 9.18 13.14 -4.50
CA GLU A 97 7.83 12.97 -3.94
C GLU A 97 7.82 11.94 -2.80
N ILE A 98 8.61 10.85 -2.94
CA ILE A 98 8.75 9.85 -1.88
C ILE A 98 9.52 10.44 -0.70
N LEU A 99 10.65 11.08 -0.98
CA LEU A 99 11.55 11.62 0.05
C LEU A 99 10.96 12.81 0.81
N SER A 100 10.03 13.57 0.20
CA SER A 100 9.39 14.72 0.84
C SER A 100 8.23 14.35 1.77
N LYS A 101 7.88 13.07 1.92
CA LYS A 101 6.86 12.65 2.90
C LYS A 101 7.33 13.02 4.30
N GLU A 102 6.57 13.85 5.00
CA GLU A 102 6.92 14.33 6.33
C GLU A 102 6.77 13.22 7.39
N SER A 103 7.71 13.13 8.32
CA SER A 103 7.45 12.57 9.64
C SER A 103 6.55 13.55 10.39
N ASP A 104 5.47 13.07 11.02
CA ASP A 104 4.88 13.85 12.10
C ASP A 104 5.96 14.00 13.19
N HIS A 105 6.49 15.21 13.35
CA HIS A 105 7.59 15.56 14.27
C HIS A 105 7.08 15.88 15.68
N SER A 106 5.86 15.47 16.03
CA SER A 106 5.27 15.66 17.36
C SER A 106 6.13 15.11 18.52
N TRP A 107 7.05 14.18 18.24
CA TRP A 107 8.02 13.65 19.20
C TRP A 107 9.26 14.55 19.44
N LEU A 108 9.56 15.53 18.57
CA LEU A 108 10.64 16.51 18.81
C LEU A 108 10.25 17.59 19.83
N GLN A 109 8.95 17.78 20.08
CA GLN A 109 8.44 18.71 21.09
C GLN A 109 8.34 18.08 22.50
N ALA A 110 8.73 16.80 22.63
CA ALA A 110 8.65 16.02 23.86
C ALA A 110 10.01 15.84 24.58
N LEU A 111 11.07 16.53 24.12
CA LEU A 111 12.40 16.60 24.73
C LEU A 111 12.71 18.05 25.15
#